data_AF-A0A9P5QT94-F1
#
_entry.id   AF-A0A9P5QT94-F1
#
_cell.length_a   1.000
_cell.length_b   1.000
_cell.length_c   1.000
_cell.angle_alpha   90.00
_cell.angle_beta   90.00
_cell.angle_gamma   90.00
#
_symmetry.space_group_name_H-M   'P 1'
#
loop_
_entity.id
_entity.type
_entity.pdbx_description
1 polymer ?
#
loop_
_entity_poly.entity_id
_entity_poly.type
_entity_poly.pdbx_seq_one_letter_code
_entity_poly.pdbx_strand_id
1 'polypeptide(L)'
;GAIIASLVVDRLLASESVANLRKLELYTFGSAADHMHGQGDLSRIEHFVNRCDFFAQSGISSYQPEVLEGNRYDGQIYIDEGGVGHLLNMHYLSSMFVKGGAAAASHMATYLGGNRRLSKVGAGDGGGGGGGGGSRA
;
A
#
# COMPACT_ATOMS: atom_id res chain seq x y z
N GLY A 1 -14.86 0.03 3.55
CA GLY A 1 -13.92 -1.00 4.01
C GLY A 1 -13.36 -0.66 5.37
N ALA A 2 -12.54 0.38 5.45
CA ALA A 2 -11.83 0.72 6.69
C ALA A 2 -12.72 1.01 7.91
N ILE A 3 -13.90 1.63 7.74
CA ILE A 3 -14.87 1.84 8.84
C ILE A 3 -15.29 0.51 9.49
N ILE A 4 -15.47 -0.54 8.70
CA ILE A 4 -15.83 -1.87 9.23
C ILE A 4 -14.58 -2.52 9.85
N ALA A 5 -13.42 -2.33 9.22
CA ALA A 5 -12.16 -2.87 9.73
C ALA A 5 -11.81 -2.31 11.12
N SER A 6 -12.04 -1.01 11.39
CA SER A 6 -11.81 -0.43 12.71
C SER A 6 -12.65 -1.10 13.79
N LEU A 7 -13.95 -1.29 13.52
CA LEU A 7 -14.85 -2.01 14.42
C LEU A 7 -14.45 -3.48 14.65
N VAL A 8 -13.97 -4.15 13.60
CA VAL A 8 -13.48 -5.53 13.72
C VAL A 8 -12.23 -5.58 14.59
N VAL A 9 -11.29 -4.64 14.40
CA VAL A 9 -10.07 -4.56 15.21
C VAL A 9 -10.41 -4.27 16.67
N ASP A 10 -11.32 -3.34 16.95
CA ASP A 10 -11.77 -3.07 18.32
C ASP A 10 -12.33 -4.33 18.99
N ARG A 11 -13.12 -5.11 18.24
CA ARG A 11 -13.65 -6.37 18.75
C ARG A 11 -12.54 -7.38 19.01
N LEU A 12 -11.56 -7.49 18.13
CA LEU A 12 -10.41 -8.38 18.30
C LEU A 12 -9.54 -7.96 19.48
N LEU A 13 -9.28 -6.66 19.66
CA LEU A 13 -8.57 -6.12 20.82
C LEU A 13 -9.29 -6.46 22.13
N ALA A 14 -10.62 -6.48 22.12
CA ALA A 14 -11.44 -6.80 23.29
C ALA A 14 -11.55 -8.32 23.58
N SER A 15 -11.42 -9.19 22.57
CA SER A 15 -11.68 -10.63 22.72
C SER A 15 -10.45 -11.52 22.63
N GLU A 16 -9.38 -11.08 21.95
CA GLU A 16 -8.20 -11.89 21.67
C GLU A 16 -7.02 -11.54 22.56
N SER A 17 -6.15 -12.53 22.78
CA SER A 17 -4.87 -12.29 23.45
C SER A 17 -3.91 -11.50 22.57
N VAL A 18 -3.02 -10.71 23.19
CA VAL A 18 -1.95 -9.98 22.49
C VAL A 18 -1.11 -10.94 21.64
N ALA A 19 -0.85 -12.17 22.10
CA ALA A 19 -0.09 -13.16 21.35
C ALA A 19 -0.73 -13.53 19.99
N ASN A 20 -2.07 -13.54 19.90
CA ASN A 20 -2.79 -13.73 18.65
C ASN A 20 -2.77 -12.47 17.79
N LEU A 21 -2.97 -11.31 18.41
CA LEU A 21 -3.00 -9.99 17.76
C LEU A 21 -1.66 -9.63 17.11
N ARG A 22 -0.54 -10.11 17.66
CA ARG A 22 0.81 -9.98 17.08
C ARG A 22 0.99 -10.65 15.73
N LYS A 23 0.03 -11.46 15.26
CA LYS A 23 0.06 -12.05 13.92
C LYS A 23 -0.75 -11.24 12.92
N LEU A 24 -1.55 -10.28 13.39
CA LEU A 24 -2.42 -9.46 12.55
C LEU A 24 -1.63 -8.27 11.99
N GLU A 25 -1.70 -8.10 10.68
CA GLU A 25 -1.23 -6.92 9.96
C GLU A 25 -2.43 -6.25 9.30
N LEU A 26 -2.59 -4.95 9.49
CA LEU A 26 -3.66 -4.16 8.92
C LEU A 26 -3.12 -3.20 7.87
N TYR A 27 -3.66 -3.31 6.65
CA TYR A 27 -3.36 -2.41 5.54
C TYR A 27 -4.66 -1.79 5.04
N THR A 28 -4.72 -0.47 5.01
CA THR A 28 -5.91 0.24 4.52
C THR A 28 -5.54 1.14 3.35
N PHE A 29 -6.46 1.26 2.39
CA PHE A 29 -6.33 2.13 1.22
C PHE A 29 -7.55 3.05 1.20
N GLY A 30 -7.32 4.36 1.08
CA GLY A 30 -8.40 5.35 1.02
C GLY A 30 -9.32 5.31 2.23
N SER A 31 -8.74 5.28 3.44
CA SER A 31 -9.48 5.02 4.66
C SER A 31 -10.43 6.17 5.04
N ALA A 32 -11.73 5.87 5.06
CA ALA A 32 -12.80 6.75 5.55
C ALA A 32 -13.08 6.58 7.06
N ALA A 33 -12.29 5.78 7.78
CA ALA A 33 -12.48 5.61 9.22
C ALA A 33 -12.07 6.89 9.97
N ASP A 34 -12.72 7.14 11.11
CA ASP A 34 -12.41 8.24 12.02
C ASP A 34 -11.44 7.83 13.13
N HIS A 35 -11.28 6.53 13.39
CA HIS A 35 -10.30 5.99 14.34
C HIS A 35 -9.69 4.70 13.82
N MET A 36 -8.52 4.39 14.34
CA MET A 36 -7.90 3.09 14.19
C MET A 36 -7.09 2.79 15.45
N HIS A 37 -7.43 1.71 16.15
CA HIS A 37 -6.70 1.30 17.34
C HIS A 37 -5.77 0.12 17.06
N GLY A 38 -4.78 -0.03 17.93
CA GLY A 38 -3.95 -1.23 17.98
C GLY A 38 -2.47 -0.96 17.95
N GLN A 39 -2.03 0.29 18.13
CA GLN A 39 -0.61 0.61 18.26
C GLN A 39 0.00 -0.19 19.41
N GLY A 40 0.96 -1.02 19.07
CA GLY A 40 1.66 -1.82 20.06
C GLY A 40 0.94 -3.11 20.45
N ASP A 41 -0.25 -3.45 19.92
CA ASP A 41 -0.87 -4.77 20.09
C ASP A 41 -0.82 -5.58 18.79
N LEU A 42 -1.05 -4.93 17.67
CA LEU A 42 -0.95 -5.52 16.34
C LEU A 42 0.52 -5.59 15.92
N SER A 43 0.82 -6.46 14.94
CA SER A 43 2.16 -6.50 14.33
C SER A 43 2.43 -5.21 13.57
N ARG A 44 1.43 -4.77 12.80
CA ARG A 44 1.59 -3.66 11.86
C ARG A 44 0.25 -3.03 11.50
N ILE A 45 0.27 -1.72 11.38
CA ILE A 45 -0.83 -0.93 10.87
C ILE A 45 -0.27 0.09 9.89
N GLU A 46 -0.66 0.01 8.64
CA GLU A 46 -0.24 0.91 7.56
C GLU A 46 -1.45 1.44 6.78
N HIS A 47 -1.43 2.73 6.52
CA HIS A 47 -2.49 3.44 5.82
C HIS A 47 -1.94 4.09 4.55
N PHE A 48 -2.61 3.84 3.44
CA PHE A 48 -2.26 4.34 2.13
C PHE A 48 -3.33 5.32 1.66
N VAL A 49 -2.91 6.56 1.44
CA VAL A 49 -3.78 7.69 1.09
C VAL A 49 -3.29 8.35 -0.19
N ASN A 50 -4.21 8.59 -1.12
CA ASN A 50 -3.98 9.48 -2.25
C ASN A 50 -4.47 10.86 -1.84
N ARG A 51 -3.69 11.91 -2.09
CA ARG A 51 -4.03 13.28 -1.67
C ARG A 51 -5.39 13.73 -2.19
N CYS A 52 -5.77 13.31 -3.39
CA CYS A 52 -7.02 13.68 -4.05
C CYS A 52 -8.16 12.65 -3.88
N ASP A 53 -8.05 11.69 -2.95
CA ASP A 53 -9.19 10.81 -2.61
C ASP A 53 -10.10 11.50 -1.59
N PHE A 54 -11.33 11.80 -2.02
CA PHE A 54 -12.37 12.44 -1.20
C PHE A 54 -12.69 11.69 0.10
N PHE A 55 -12.71 10.35 0.07
CA PHE A 55 -13.03 9.55 1.24
C PHE A 55 -11.87 9.50 2.23
N ALA A 56 -10.64 9.52 1.73
CA ALA A 56 -9.48 9.65 2.60
C ALA A 56 -9.39 11.05 3.23
N GLN A 57 -9.74 12.11 2.48
CA GLN A 57 -9.84 13.47 3.01
C GLN A 57 -10.88 13.57 4.12
N SER A 58 -12.05 12.95 3.92
CA SER A 58 -13.15 12.95 4.90
C SER A 58 -12.94 11.95 6.06
N GLY A 59 -11.91 11.10 5.98
CA GLY A 59 -11.55 10.12 7.01
C GLY A 59 -10.16 10.40 7.57
N ILE A 60 -9.22 9.50 7.30
CA ILE A 60 -7.87 9.52 7.88
C ILE A 60 -7.17 10.89 7.83
N SER A 61 -7.26 11.63 6.74
CA SER A 61 -6.58 12.93 6.63
C SER A 61 -7.19 14.00 7.55
N SER A 62 -8.45 13.86 7.96
CA SER A 62 -9.12 14.77 8.91
C SER A 62 -9.00 14.31 10.36
N TYR A 63 -8.79 13.01 10.59
CA TYR A 63 -8.81 12.41 11.92
C TYR A 63 -7.43 11.95 12.41
N GLN A 64 -6.37 12.03 11.60
CA GLN A 64 -5.03 11.68 12.08
C GLN A 64 -4.58 12.58 13.24
N PRO A 65 -3.70 12.10 14.14
CA PRO A 65 -3.37 12.80 15.37
C PRO A 65 -2.69 14.15 15.15
N GLU A 66 -2.05 14.36 13.99
CA GLU A 66 -1.46 15.64 13.60
C GLU A 66 -2.50 16.71 13.22
N VAL A 67 -3.73 16.30 12.88
CA VAL A 67 -4.82 17.20 12.48
C VAL A 67 -5.84 17.36 13.60
N LEU A 68 -6.18 16.27 14.29
CA LEU A 68 -7.08 16.27 15.44
C LEU A 68 -6.35 15.78 16.68
N GLU A 69 -5.87 16.73 17.49
CA GLU A 69 -5.18 16.43 18.74
C GLU A 69 -6.04 15.53 19.65
N GLY A 70 -5.43 14.45 20.13
CA GLY A 70 -6.09 13.49 21.02
C GLY A 70 -6.86 12.36 20.31
N ASN A 71 -7.01 12.40 18.98
CA ASN A 71 -7.57 11.25 18.28
C ASN A 71 -6.55 10.10 18.18
N ARG A 72 -7.02 8.87 18.38
CA ARG A 72 -6.22 7.67 18.17
C ARG A 72 -6.45 7.11 16.78
N TYR A 73 -5.62 7.58 15.87
CA TYR A 73 -5.46 6.99 14.56
C TYR A 73 -4.08 6.35 14.47
N ASP A 74 -3.99 5.13 14.98
CA ASP A 74 -2.77 4.37 15.15
C ASP A 74 -2.26 3.81 13.82
N GLY A 75 -0.96 3.96 13.54
CA GLY A 75 -0.31 3.32 12.39
C GLY A 75 0.55 4.27 11.57
N GLN A 76 1.29 3.73 10.61
CA GLN A 76 2.09 4.53 9.70
C GLN A 76 1.24 4.99 8.52
N ILE A 77 1.20 6.30 8.27
CA ILE A 77 0.47 6.88 7.15
C ILE A 77 1.44 7.18 6.01
N TYR A 78 1.10 6.72 4.81
CA TYR A 78 1.78 7.01 3.56
C TYR A 78 0.84 7.78 2.65
N ILE A 79 1.29 8.94 2.16
CA ILE A 79 0.49 9.83 1.32
C ILE A 79 1.15 9.96 -0.06
N ASP A 80 0.42 9.59 -1.11
CA ASP A 80 0.80 9.90 -2.49
C ASP A 80 0.24 11.29 -2.85
N GLU A 81 1.12 12.29 -2.82
CA GLU A 81 0.79 13.69 -3.12
C GLU A 81 0.32 13.90 -4.57
N GLY A 82 0.77 13.05 -5.50
CA GLY A 82 0.34 13.08 -6.91
C GLY A 82 -0.83 12.13 -7.22
N GLY A 83 -1.23 11.32 -6.24
CA GLY A 83 -2.23 10.27 -6.40
C GLY A 83 -3.63 10.82 -6.65
N VAL A 84 -4.27 10.32 -7.71
CA VAL A 84 -5.69 10.56 -8.05
C VAL A 84 -6.43 9.22 -8.15
N GLY A 85 -7.76 9.25 -8.05
CA GLY A 85 -8.60 8.06 -8.13
C GLY A 85 -9.23 7.70 -6.78
N HIS A 86 -10.31 6.93 -6.84
CA HIS A 86 -11.19 6.67 -5.69
C HIS A 86 -11.44 5.15 -5.59
N LEU A 87 -11.45 4.62 -4.36
CA LEU A 87 -12.06 3.34 -3.97
C LEU A 87 -11.50 2.01 -4.55
N LEU A 88 -10.71 2.01 -5.62
CA LEU A 88 -10.11 0.79 -6.16
C LEU A 88 -8.62 0.71 -5.83
N ASN A 89 -8.20 -0.39 -5.20
CA ASN A 89 -6.80 -0.69 -4.86
C ASN A 89 -5.85 -0.49 -6.06
N MET A 90 -6.32 -0.69 -7.29
CA MET A 90 -5.53 -0.50 -8.50
C MET A 90 -4.96 0.92 -8.66
N HIS A 91 -5.66 1.95 -8.17
CA HIS A 91 -5.21 3.35 -8.22
C HIS A 91 -4.18 3.70 -7.13
N TYR A 92 -3.99 2.83 -6.14
CA TYR A 92 -2.96 2.95 -5.11
C TYR A 92 -1.72 2.13 -5.47
N LEU A 93 -1.91 0.93 -6.02
CA LEU A 93 -0.82 -0.02 -6.19
C LEU A 93 0.20 0.39 -7.28
N SER A 94 -0.22 1.13 -8.30
CA SER A 94 0.62 1.43 -9.48
C SER A 94 1.62 2.59 -9.27
N SER A 95 1.25 3.62 -8.51
CA SER A 95 2.09 4.80 -8.26
C SER A 95 2.80 4.74 -6.90
N MET A 96 2.18 4.13 -5.89
CA MET A 96 2.61 4.31 -4.50
C MET A 96 3.77 3.38 -4.10
N PHE A 97 3.86 2.20 -4.71
CA PHE A 97 4.81 1.13 -4.34
C PHE A 97 5.98 0.99 -5.33
N VAL A 98 6.20 1.98 -6.20
CA VAL A 98 7.37 2.03 -7.08
C VAL A 98 8.60 2.57 -6.33
N LYS A 99 9.80 2.36 -6.88
CA LYS A 99 11.04 2.89 -6.30
C LYS A 99 10.97 4.43 -6.21
N GLY A 100 11.00 4.96 -4.99
CA GLY A 100 10.86 6.40 -4.72
C GLY A 100 9.40 6.88 -4.56
N GLY A 101 8.42 5.98 -4.67
CA GLY A 101 7.03 6.24 -4.35
C GLY A 101 6.80 6.35 -2.84
N ALA A 102 5.67 6.94 -2.44
CA ALA A 102 5.35 7.25 -1.06
C ALA A 102 5.41 6.03 -0.12
N ALA A 103 5.08 4.83 -0.62
CA ALA A 103 5.06 3.59 0.15
C ALA A 103 6.21 2.64 -0.18
N ALA A 104 7.28 3.10 -0.83
CA ALA A 104 8.40 2.23 -1.22
C ALA A 104 9.08 1.51 -0.03
N ALA A 105 9.02 2.12 1.16
CA ALA A 105 9.57 1.56 2.40
C ALA A 105 8.53 0.81 3.27
N SER A 106 7.28 0.70 2.80
CA SER A 106 6.21 0.00 3.53
C SER A 106 6.50 -1.50 3.59
N HIS A 107 6.02 -2.18 4.63
CA HIS A 107 6.13 -3.64 4.70
C HIS A 107 5.32 -4.30 3.58
N MET A 108 4.19 -3.70 3.22
CA MET A 108 3.38 -4.13 2.08
C MET A 108 4.16 -4.16 0.76
N ALA A 109 5.10 -3.22 0.55
CA ALA A 109 5.95 -3.21 -0.64
C ALA A 109 6.79 -4.49 -0.79
N THR A 110 7.15 -5.15 0.33
CA THR A 110 7.89 -6.41 0.30
C THR A 110 7.05 -7.55 -0.31
N TYR A 111 5.75 -7.60 -0.02
CA TYR A 111 4.82 -8.58 -0.60
C TYR A 111 4.54 -8.30 -2.08
N LEU A 112 4.52 -7.02 -2.47
CA LEU A 112 4.26 -6.60 -3.87
C LEU A 112 5.48 -6.79 -4.80
N GLY A 113 6.61 -7.26 -4.28
CA GLY A 113 7.81 -7.56 -5.06
C GLY A 113 8.84 -6.45 -5.10
N GLY A 114 8.74 -5.43 -4.25
CA GLY A 114 9.69 -4.32 -4.11
C GLY A 114 11.13 -4.73 -3.75
N ASN A 115 11.35 -6.01 -3.43
CA ASN A 115 12.68 -6.59 -3.20
C ASN A 115 13.06 -7.74 -4.15
N ARG A 116 12.30 -8.00 -5.22
CA ARG A 116 12.77 -8.92 -6.26
C ARG A 116 13.73 -8.17 -7.17
N ARG A 117 15.03 -8.49 -7.07
CA ARG A 117 15.94 -8.40 -8.22
C ARG A 117 15.29 -9.23 -9.35
N LEU A 118 14.48 -8.58 -10.18
CA LEU A 118 14.00 -9.17 -11.41
C LEU A 118 15.23 -9.31 -12.32
N SER A 119 15.82 -10.50 -12.36
CA SER A 119 16.74 -10.84 -13.43
C SER A 119 15.93 -10.85 -14.72
N LYS A 120 16.39 -10.07 -15.69
CA LYS A 120 15.87 -10.10 -17.06
C LYS A 120 16.01 -11.54 -17.55
N VAL A 121 14.90 -12.28 -17.63
CA VAL A 121 14.88 -13.54 -18.40
C VAL A 121 15.24 -13.16 -19.82
N GLY A 122 16.26 -13.84 -20.35
CA GLY A 122 16.99 -13.46 -21.54
C GLY A 122 16.09 -13.00 -22.68
N ALA A 123 16.48 -11.89 -23.31
CA ALA A 123 16.08 -11.64 -24.68
C ALA A 123 16.47 -12.89 -25.47
N GLY A 124 15.45 -13.64 -25.91
CA GLY A 124 15.64 -14.76 -26.81
C GLY A 124 16.37 -14.23 -28.03
N ASP A 125 17.59 -14.73 -28.22
CA ASP A 125 18.36 -14.56 -29.43
C ASP A 125 17.58 -15.24 -30.56
N GLY A 126 16.81 -14.42 -31.28
CA GLY A 126 16.02 -14.83 -32.43
C GLY A 126 16.94 -15.04 -33.62
N GLY A 127 17.66 -16.17 -33.62
CA GLY A 127 18.32 -16.68 -34.82
C GLY A 127 17.28 -17.12 -35.85
N GLY A 128 17.05 -16.29 -36.86
CA GLY A 128 16.23 -16.60 -38.03
C GLY A 128 16.76 -15.82 -39.24
N GLY A 129 17.34 -16.53 -40.21
CA GLY A 129 18.12 -15.95 -41.30
C GLY A 129 17.36 -15.63 -42.59
N GLY A 130 18.15 -15.38 -43.64
CA GLY A 130 17.74 -15.41 -45.05
C GLY A 130 17.80 -14.06 -45.76
N GLY A 131 18.66 -13.94 -46.78
CA GLY A 131 18.62 -12.84 -47.75
C GLY A 131 19.92 -12.68 -48.55
N GLY A 132 20.03 -13.37 -49.68
CA GLY A 132 21.15 -13.28 -50.62
C GLY A 132 21.07 -12.12 -51.63
N GLY A 133 22.18 -11.97 -52.39
CA GLY A 133 22.34 -11.08 -53.56
C GLY A 133 23.72 -10.41 -53.52
N GLY A 134 24.76 -10.90 -54.23
CA GLY A 134 25.08 -10.52 -55.62
C GLY A 134 25.59 -9.07 -55.65
N SER A 135 26.84 -8.73 -55.96
CA SER A 135 27.56 -9.05 -57.19
C SER A 135 29.05 -8.70 -57.03
N ARG A 136 29.91 -9.49 -57.68
CA ARG A 136 31.30 -9.15 -58.03
C ARG A 136 31.29 -8.56 -59.44
N ALA A 137 31.95 -7.43 -59.63
CA ALA A 137 32.76 -7.10 -60.81
C ALA A 137 33.64 -5.89 -60.45
#